data_AF-A0AAV3SYN7-F1
#
_entry.id   AF-A0AAV3SYN7-F1
#
_cell.length_a   1.000
_cell.length_b   1.000
_cell.length_c   1.000
_cell.angle_alpha   90.00
_cell.angle_beta   90.00
_cell.angle_gamma   90.00
#
_symmetry.space_group_name_H-M   'P 1'
#
loop_
_entity.id
_entity.type
_entity.pdbx_description
1 polymer ?
#
loop_
_entity_poly.entity_id
_entity_poly.type
_entity_poly.pdbx_seq_one_letter_code
_entity_poly.pdbx_strand_id
1 'polypeptide(L)' 'MHCTNCDNTTGFSLTLACTLPVDTPAANGRPAVSLTLQCRRCDSLAVDGNPIETLRDYL' A
#
# COMPACT_ATOMS: atom_id res chain seq x y z
N MET A 1 -3.01 -4.06 12.08
CA MET A 1 -1.93 -3.17 11.60
C MET A 1 -1.70 -2.07 12.62
N HIS A 2 -0.43 -1.76 12.89
CA HIS A 2 -0.03 -0.70 13.83
C HIS A 2 0.99 0.23 13.17
N CYS A 3 0.92 1.52 13.48
CA CYS A 3 1.97 2.44 13.03
C CYS A 3 3.19 2.29 13.93
N THR A 4 4.34 1.88 13.38
CA THR A 4 5.55 1.66 14.18
C THR A 4 6.25 2.97 14.56
N ASN A 5 5.96 4.06 13.86
CA ASN A 5 6.59 5.35 14.13
C ASN A 5 5.94 6.13 15.29
N CYS A 6 4.62 6.05 15.43
CA CYS A 6 3.89 6.78 16.47
C CYS A 6 3.25 5.89 17.54
N ASP A 7 3.54 4.57 17.50
CA ASP A 7 3.17 3.54 18.49
C ASP A 7 1.74 3.71 19.04
N ASN A 8 0.78 3.88 18.13
CA ASN A 8 -0.60 4.15 18.50
C ASN A 8 -1.58 3.52 17.50
N THR A 9 -2.80 3.27 17.96
CA THR A 9 -3.90 2.85 17.10
C THR A 9 -4.33 4.06 16.27
N THR A 10 -3.94 4.08 14.99
CA THR A 10 -4.24 5.19 14.08
C THR A 10 -5.06 4.71 12.90
N GLY A 11 -5.92 5.57 12.35
CA GLY A 11 -6.45 5.34 11.01
C GLY A 11 -5.33 5.35 9.95
N PHE A 12 -5.51 4.58 8.89
CA PHE A 12 -4.56 4.50 7.78
C PHE A 12 -5.18 5.08 6.50
N SER A 13 -4.39 5.83 5.75
CA SER A 13 -4.67 6.14 4.35
C SER A 13 -4.08 5.03 3.48
N LEU A 14 -4.86 4.51 2.53
CA LEU A 14 -4.40 3.53 1.57
C LEU A 14 -4.38 4.16 0.18
N THR A 15 -3.23 4.09 -0.48
CA THR A 15 -3.06 4.53 -1.86
C THR A 15 -2.80 3.31 -2.74
N LEU A 16 -3.66 3.13 -3.75
CA LEU A 16 -3.52 2.12 -4.79
C LEU A 16 -3.03 2.82 -6.07
N ALA A 17 -1.85 2.44 -6.55
CA ALA A 17 -1.34 2.92 -7.82
C ALA A 17 -1.23 1.75 -8.81
N CYS A 18 -1.73 1.96 -10.02
CA CYS A 18 -1.69 0.97 -11.09
C CYS A 18 -0.93 1.60 -12.26
N THR A 19 0.21 1.03 -12.60
CA THR A 19 1.04 1.46 -13.72
C THR A 19 0.94 0.45 -14.84
N LEU A 20 0.36 0.86 -15.96
CA LEU A 20 0.40 0.10 -17.20
C LEU A 20 1.76 0.36 -17.86
N PRO A 21 2.56 -0.68 -18.16
CA PRO A 21 3.77 -0.47 -18.94
C PRO A 21 3.37 -0.08 -20.37
N VAL A 22 3.58 1.19 -20.72
CA VAL A 22 3.20 1.73 -22.04
C VAL A 22 4.18 1.31 -23.14
N ASP A 23 5.43 0.95 -22.80
CA ASP A 23 6.52 0.78 -23.79
C ASP A 23 7.52 -0.37 -23.52
N THR A 24 7.14 -1.47 -22.86
CA THR A 24 8.04 -2.64 -22.73
C THR A 24 7.67 -3.76 -23.72
N PRO A 25 8.53 -4.10 -24.71
CA PRO A 25 8.21 -5.07 -25.76
C PRO A 25 8.04 -6.53 -25.31
N ALA A 26 8.21 -6.87 -24.03
CA ALA A 26 8.39 -8.26 -23.61
C ALA A 26 7.78 -8.65 -22.25
N ALA A 27 6.98 -7.80 -21.60
CA ALA A 27 6.45 -8.09 -20.26
C ALA A 27 4.91 -8.27 -20.24
N ASN A 28 4.37 -9.12 -21.10
CA ASN A 28 3.01 -9.70 -21.00
C ASN A 28 1.83 -8.72 -20.77
N GLY A 29 2.01 -7.41 -20.99
CA GLY A 29 1.01 -6.37 -20.78
C GLY A 29 0.39 -6.30 -19.38
N ARG A 30 1.00 -6.93 -18.35
CA ARG A 30 0.36 -6.97 -17.03
C ARG A 30 0.53 -5.64 -16.29
N PRO A 31 -0.55 -5.05 -15.75
CA PRO A 31 -0.46 -3.86 -14.93
C PRO A 31 0.37 -4.16 -13.67
N ALA A 32 1.31 -3.28 -13.36
CA ALA A 32 1.99 -3.30 -12.08
C ALA A 32 1.10 -2.55 -11.07
N VAL A 33 0.71 -3.23 -9.99
CA VAL A 33 -0.08 -2.63 -8.90
C VAL A 33 0.84 -2.43 -7.70
N SER A 34 0.96 -1.20 -7.24
CA SER A 34 1.64 -0.86 -5.98
C SER A 34 0.64 -0.36 -4.95
N LEU A 35 0.94 -0.69 -3.70
CA LEU A 35 0.13 -0.41 -2.53
C LEU A 35 0.97 0.32 -1.51
N THR A 36 0.44 1.40 -0.96
CA THR A 36 1.11 2.17 0.08
C THR A 36 0.13 2.49 1.19
N LEU A 37 0.57 2.27 2.43
CA LEU A 37 -0.16 2.63 3.64
C LEU A 37 0.55 3.78 4.33
N GLN A 38 -0.24 4.75 4.79
CA GLN A 38 0.25 5.89 5.55
C GLN A 38 -0.54 6.04 6.84
N CYS A 39 0.17 6.15 7.97
CA CYS A 39 -0.42 6.45 9.26
C CYS A 39 -0.93 7.88 9.29
N ARG A 40 -2.23 8.09 9.48
CA ARG A 40 -2.83 9.44 9.43
C ARG A 40 -2.38 10.39 10.53
N ARG A 41 -1.88 9.85 11.65
CA ARG A 41 -1.54 10.67 12.84
C ARG A 41 -0.15 11.29 12.77
N CYS A 42 0.79 10.58 12.16
CA CYS A 42 2.20 10.99 12.09
C CYS A 42 2.73 11.03 10.66
N ASP A 43 1.83 10.96 9.67
CA ASP A 43 2.10 10.94 8.23
C ASP A 43 3.21 9.98 7.79
N SER A 44 3.40 8.91 8.55
CA SER A 44 4.48 7.95 8.37
C SER A 44 4.05 6.78 7.49
N LEU A 45 4.99 6.26 6.69
CA LEU A 45 4.83 5.01 5.92
C LEU A 45 5.30 3.78 6.70
N ALA A 46 5.82 3.96 7.92
CA ALA A 46 6.28 2.88 8.77
C ALA A 46 5.08 2.20 9.44
N VAL A 47 4.53 1.20 8.76
CA VAL A 47 3.39 0.40 9.21
C VAL A 47 3.84 -1.04 9.41
N ASP A 48 3.39 -1.64 10.51
CA ASP A 48 3.58 -3.06 10.79
C ASP A 48 2.48 -3.89 10.09
N GLY A 49 2.91 -4.88 9.30
CA GLY A 49 2.06 -5.80 8.53
C GLY A 49 2.11 -5.58 7.02
N ASN A 50 1.55 -6.54 6.27
CA ASN A 50 1.46 -6.45 4.81
C ASN A 50 0.15 -5.74 4.40
N PRO A 51 0.20 -4.60 3.67
CA PRO A 51 -0.99 -3.92 3.16
C PRO A 51 -1.92 -4.81 2.35
N ILE A 52 -1.35 -5.75 1.59
CA ILE A 52 -2.12 -6.65 0.71
C ILE A 52 -2.96 -7.62 1.54
N GLU A 53 -2.41 -8.14 2.64
CA GLU A 53 -3.13 -9.08 3.51
C GLU A 53 -4.31 -8.38 4.18
N THR A 54 -4.11 -7.14 4.63
CA THR A 54 -5.22 -6.38 5.22
C THR A 54 -6.30 -6.06 4.20
N LEU A 55 -5.95 -5.73 2.96
CA LEU A 55 -6.95 -5.50 1.91
C LEU A 55 -7.77 -6.74 1.57
N ARG A 56 -7.19 -7.95 1.68
CA ARG A 56 -7.92 -9.19 1.42
C ARG A 56 -9.09 -9.39 2.37
N ASP A 57 -8.98 -8.96 3.62
CA ASP A 57 -10.06 -9.10 4.59
C ASP A 57 -11.25 -8.15 4.32
N TYR A 58 -11.05 -7.13 3.47
CA TYR A 58 -12.08 -6.14 3.11
C TYR A 58 -12.69 -6.35 1.71
N LEU A 59 -12.21 -7.35 0.94
CA LEU A 59 -12.71 -7.71 -0.40
C LEU A 59 -13.50 -9.02 -0.35
#